data_AF-H1KVD7-F1
#
_entry.id   AF-H1KVD7-F1
#
_cell.length_a   1.000
_cell.length_b   1.000
_cell.length_c   1.000
_cell.angle_alpha   90.00
_cell.angle_beta   90.00
_cell.angle_gamma   90.00
#
_symmetry.space_group_name_H-M   'P 1'
#
loop_
_entity.id
_entity.type
_entity.pdbx_description
1 polymer ?
#
loop_
_entity_poly.entity_id
_entity_poly.type
_entity_poly.pdbx_seq_one_letter_code
_entity_poly.pdbx_strand_id
1 'polypeptide(L)'
;EAAFAAVGPDRHTAGIVLGPDDLASAWRGEAPVLCVPSGGAFDEAATLMLAQTLSRHGLGARVAPGDALRNGLPEGERPAMICFSYLDPISLSQIRLTIRRARKAAPGVTILVGFWRERDPASLGRLRRAISADLLVTSLSDALDAALARARAGTAAPASPRLRQAAE
;
A
#
# COMPACT_ATOMS: atom_id res chain seq x y z
N GLU A 1 0.60 17.56 -25.68
CA GLU A 1 2.02 17.26 -25.40
C GLU A 1 2.37 17.19 -23.91
N ALA A 2 1.82 18.05 -23.03
CA ALA A 2 2.12 18.03 -21.59
C ALA A 2 1.80 16.71 -20.84
N ALA A 3 0.85 15.90 -21.34
CA ALA A 3 0.48 14.63 -20.73
C ALA A 3 1.60 13.57 -20.81
N PHE A 4 2.45 13.60 -21.84
CA PHE A 4 3.53 12.63 -22.01
C PHE A 4 4.73 12.94 -21.11
N ALA A 5 4.95 14.21 -20.74
CA ALA A 5 6.03 14.60 -19.84
C ALA A 5 5.77 14.17 -18.37
N ALA A 6 4.51 13.97 -17.99
CA ALA A 6 4.13 13.44 -16.68
C ALA A 6 4.24 11.90 -16.61
N VAL A 7 4.18 11.23 -17.77
CA VAL A 7 4.54 9.82 -17.90
C VAL A 7 6.07 9.77 -17.92
N GLY A 8 6.67 9.68 -16.74
CA GLY A 8 8.11 9.38 -16.63
C GLY A 8 8.47 8.14 -17.47
N PRO A 9 9.74 7.97 -17.84
CA PRO A 9 10.16 6.86 -18.71
C PRO A 9 9.62 5.52 -18.20
N ASP A 10 9.37 4.58 -19.12
CA ASP A 10 8.97 3.21 -18.78
C ASP A 10 9.86 2.72 -17.65
N ARG A 11 9.27 2.60 -16.46
CA ARG A 11 10.04 2.32 -15.26
C ARG A 11 10.57 0.90 -15.39
N HIS A 12 11.88 0.72 -15.17
CA HIS A 12 12.54 -0.59 -15.26
C HIS A 12 11.82 -1.70 -14.48
N THR A 13 11.08 -1.35 -13.43
CA THR A 13 10.25 -2.27 -12.64
C THR A 13 9.12 -2.94 -13.41
N ALA A 14 8.62 -2.33 -14.49
CA ALA A 14 7.56 -2.92 -15.33
C ALA A 14 7.97 -4.25 -15.97
N GLY A 15 9.27 -4.57 -16.03
CA GLY A 15 9.78 -5.87 -16.47
C GLY A 15 10.13 -6.87 -15.35
N ILE A 16 10.04 -6.48 -14.08
CA ILE A 16 10.50 -7.33 -12.95
C ILE A 16 9.38 -8.25 -12.50
N VAL A 17 9.55 -9.56 -12.61
CA VAL A 17 8.66 -10.56 -12.00
C VAL A 17 9.43 -11.29 -10.90
N LEU A 18 8.92 -11.27 -9.66
CA LEU A 18 9.54 -11.98 -8.54
C LEU A 18 9.12 -13.45 -8.50
N GLY A 19 10.06 -14.33 -8.23
CA GLY A 19 9.80 -15.71 -7.84
C GLY A 19 9.66 -15.86 -6.32
N PRO A 20 9.18 -17.01 -5.81
CA PRO A 20 9.05 -17.27 -4.38
C PRO A 20 10.33 -17.06 -3.57
N ASP A 21 11.50 -17.36 -4.16
CA ASP A 21 12.80 -17.23 -3.50
C ASP A 21 13.24 -15.76 -3.34
N ASP A 22 12.71 -14.84 -4.16
CA ASP A 22 12.97 -13.40 -4.04
C ASP A 22 12.17 -12.74 -2.91
N LEU A 23 11.16 -13.44 -2.37
CA LEU A 23 10.21 -12.91 -1.40
C LEU A 23 10.63 -13.25 0.03
N ALA A 24 10.49 -12.31 0.94
CA ALA A 24 10.54 -12.58 2.37
C ALA A 24 9.39 -13.52 2.78
N SER A 25 9.56 -14.28 3.87
CA SER A 25 8.63 -15.35 4.27
C SER A 25 7.17 -14.90 4.39
N ALA A 26 6.91 -13.72 4.96
CA ALA A 26 5.55 -13.16 5.11
C ALA A 26 4.87 -12.84 3.76
N TRP A 27 5.62 -12.77 2.67
CA TRP A 27 5.16 -12.42 1.33
C TRP A 27 4.96 -13.63 0.42
N ARG A 28 5.29 -14.85 0.88
CA ARG A 28 5.19 -16.09 0.07
C ARG A 28 3.81 -16.74 0.08
N GLY A 29 2.85 -16.18 0.81
CA GLY A 29 1.48 -16.69 0.84
C GLY A 29 0.73 -16.48 -0.48
N GLU A 30 -0.49 -17.01 -0.58
CA GLU A 30 -1.33 -16.85 -1.77
C GLU A 30 -1.79 -15.39 -1.98
N ALA A 31 -2.04 -14.66 -0.90
CA ALA A 31 -2.48 -13.26 -0.95
C ALA A 31 -1.79 -12.40 0.15
N PRO A 32 -0.46 -12.22 0.09
CA PRO A 32 0.28 -11.35 1.02
C PRO A 32 -0.14 -9.88 0.93
N VAL A 33 -0.76 -9.46 -0.18
CA VAL A 33 -1.28 -8.10 -0.34
C VAL A 33 -2.80 -8.10 -0.38
N LEU A 34 -3.41 -7.38 0.57
CA LEU A 34 -4.84 -7.13 0.61
C LEU A 34 -5.13 -5.73 0.06
N CYS A 35 -5.82 -5.64 -1.07
CA CYS A 35 -6.21 -4.37 -1.69
C CYS A 35 -7.66 -4.05 -1.30
N VAL A 36 -7.92 -2.86 -0.76
CA VAL A 36 -9.23 -2.45 -0.24
C VAL A 36 -9.65 -1.13 -0.89
N PRO A 37 -10.80 -1.07 -1.58
CA PRO A 37 -11.32 0.17 -2.15
C PRO A 37 -11.91 1.05 -1.05
N SER A 38 -11.94 2.37 -1.28
CA SER A 38 -12.52 3.31 -0.32
C SER A 38 -14.03 3.53 -0.42
N GLY A 39 -14.69 2.88 -1.38
CA GLY A 39 -16.15 2.82 -1.50
C GLY A 39 -16.74 3.59 -2.69
N GLY A 40 -15.93 4.34 -3.44
CA GLY A 40 -16.34 4.91 -4.72
C GLY A 40 -16.15 3.93 -5.89
N ALA A 41 -16.98 4.02 -6.93
CA ALA A 41 -16.90 3.12 -8.09
C ALA A 41 -15.54 3.20 -8.82
N PHE A 42 -14.93 4.39 -8.80
CA PHE A 42 -13.60 4.59 -9.37
C PHE A 42 -12.49 4.02 -8.48
N ASP A 43 -12.70 4.00 -7.17
CA ASP A 43 -11.78 3.36 -6.22
C ASP A 43 -11.72 1.85 -6.44
N GLU A 44 -12.86 1.20 -6.69
CA GLU A 44 -12.93 -0.23 -6.97
C GLU A 44 -12.13 -0.60 -8.23
N ALA A 45 -12.36 0.13 -9.33
CA ALA A 45 -11.61 -0.07 -10.57
C ALA A 45 -10.10 0.11 -10.37
N ALA A 46 -9.68 1.18 -9.68
CA ALA A 46 -8.27 1.42 -9.40
C ALA A 46 -7.66 0.34 -8.48
N THR A 47 -8.44 -0.18 -7.52
CA THR A 47 -8.03 -1.28 -6.64
C THR A 47 -7.82 -2.59 -7.41
N LEU A 48 -8.72 -2.90 -8.35
CA LEU A 48 -8.57 -4.07 -9.23
C LEU A 48 -7.33 -3.93 -10.12
N MET A 49 -7.09 -2.75 -10.69
CA MET A 49 -5.89 -2.48 -11.50
C MET A 49 -4.61 -2.67 -10.70
N LEU A 50 -4.58 -2.16 -9.45
CA LEU A 50 -3.44 -2.36 -8.57
C LEU A 50 -3.22 -3.85 -8.26
N ALA A 51 -4.27 -4.58 -7.85
CA ALA A 51 -4.17 -6.00 -7.53
C ALA A 51 -3.68 -6.82 -8.73
N GLN A 52 -4.23 -6.56 -9.92
CA GLN A 52 -3.79 -7.23 -11.15
C GLN A 52 -2.33 -6.90 -11.49
N THR A 53 -1.91 -5.65 -11.29
CA THR A 53 -0.53 -5.22 -11.49
C THR A 53 0.41 -5.93 -10.53
N LEU A 54 0.10 -6.01 -9.24
CA LEU A 54 0.94 -6.73 -8.28
C LEU A 54 1.05 -8.22 -8.62
N SER A 55 -0.07 -8.87 -8.94
CA SER A 55 -0.11 -10.30 -9.28
C SER A 55 0.72 -10.65 -10.51
N ARG A 56 0.72 -9.79 -11.55
CA ARG A 56 1.57 -9.99 -12.75
C ARG A 56 3.07 -9.94 -12.45
N HIS A 57 3.47 -9.35 -11.32
CA HIS A 57 4.85 -9.18 -10.90
C HIS A 57 5.27 -10.15 -9.79
N GLY A 58 4.49 -11.21 -9.56
CA GLY A 58 4.82 -12.27 -8.60
C GLY A 58 4.39 -11.99 -7.16
N LEU A 59 3.61 -10.93 -6.92
CA LEU A 59 3.05 -10.62 -5.60
C LEU A 59 1.58 -11.00 -5.56
N GLY A 60 1.25 -12.10 -4.86
CA GLY A 60 -0.14 -12.49 -4.65
C GLY A 60 -0.96 -11.35 -4.04
N ALA A 61 -1.96 -10.88 -4.79
CA ALA A 61 -2.80 -9.75 -4.38
C ALA A 61 -4.27 -10.09 -4.55
N ARG A 62 -5.06 -9.79 -3.52
CA ARG A 62 -6.52 -10.00 -3.49
C ARG A 62 -7.22 -8.69 -3.23
N VAL A 63 -8.35 -8.47 -3.90
CA VAL A 63 -9.27 -7.37 -3.59
C VAL A 63 -10.28 -7.82 -2.54
N ALA A 64 -10.44 -7.03 -1.48
CA ALA A 64 -11.47 -7.23 -0.46
C ALA A 64 -12.64 -6.27 -0.69
N PRO A 65 -13.83 -6.56 -0.13
CA PRO A 65 -14.89 -5.56 0.01
C PRO A 65 -14.40 -4.30 0.74
N GLY A 66 -14.94 -3.13 0.40
CA GLY A 66 -14.52 -1.85 1.00
C GLY A 66 -14.71 -1.77 2.53
N ASP A 67 -15.59 -2.61 3.08
CA ASP A 67 -15.85 -2.70 4.52
C ASP A 67 -15.19 -3.91 5.20
N ALA A 68 -14.33 -4.67 4.50
CA ALA A 68 -13.74 -5.92 4.97
C ALA A 68 -13.05 -5.79 6.35
N LEU A 69 -12.45 -4.64 6.64
CA LEU A 69 -11.72 -4.39 7.89
C LEU A 69 -12.60 -3.90 9.05
N ARG A 70 -13.91 -3.74 8.83
CA ARG A 70 -14.84 -3.24 9.86
C ARG A 70 -14.88 -4.16 11.07
N ASN A 71 -14.85 -5.47 10.84
CA ASN A 71 -14.98 -6.51 11.86
C ASN A 71 -13.66 -7.26 12.13
N GLY A 72 -12.54 -6.76 11.60
CA GLY A 72 -11.26 -7.48 11.60
C GLY A 72 -11.05 -8.30 10.33
N LEU A 73 -9.92 -9.00 10.26
CA LEU A 73 -9.64 -9.93 9.17
C LEU A 73 -10.27 -11.31 9.47
N PRO A 74 -10.64 -12.07 8.43
CA PRO A 74 -10.94 -13.49 8.55
C PRO A 74 -9.86 -14.26 9.32
N GLU A 75 -10.27 -15.34 9.97
CA GLU A 75 -9.34 -16.22 10.70
C GLU A 75 -8.26 -16.77 9.76
N GLY A 76 -7.04 -16.89 10.26
CA GLY A 76 -5.87 -17.33 9.47
C GLY A 76 -5.31 -16.29 8.48
N GLU A 77 -6.06 -15.24 8.14
CA GLU A 77 -5.59 -14.25 7.18
C GLU A 77 -4.57 -13.29 7.81
N ARG A 78 -3.38 -13.21 7.22
CA ARG A 78 -2.26 -12.39 7.70
C ARG A 78 -1.56 -11.71 6.52
N PRO A 79 -2.14 -10.62 5.96
CA PRO A 79 -1.49 -9.91 4.87
C PRO A 79 -0.22 -9.24 5.40
N ALA A 80 0.84 -9.26 4.59
CA ALA A 80 2.05 -8.48 4.84
C ALA A 80 1.84 -7.00 4.54
N MET A 81 0.92 -6.70 3.62
CA MET A 81 0.57 -5.33 3.22
C MET A 81 -0.94 -5.17 3.00
N ILE A 82 -1.49 -4.03 3.43
CA ILE A 82 -2.83 -3.57 3.06
C ILE A 82 -2.68 -2.30 2.22
N CYS A 83 -3.28 -2.30 1.04
CA CYS A 83 -3.30 -1.18 0.10
C CYS A 83 -4.69 -0.54 0.07
N PHE A 84 -4.76 0.76 0.32
CA PHE A 84 -5.98 1.55 0.11
C PHE A 84 -5.86 2.39 -1.15
N SER A 85 -6.87 2.32 -2.01
CA SER A 85 -6.96 3.08 -3.26
C SER A 85 -7.97 4.21 -3.11
N TYR A 86 -7.52 5.44 -3.34
CA TYR A 86 -8.35 6.63 -3.34
C TYR A 86 -8.23 7.35 -4.70
N LEU A 87 -9.26 7.21 -5.53
CA LEU A 87 -9.52 8.03 -6.70
C LEU A 87 -10.65 9.02 -6.41
N ASP A 88 -11.71 8.61 -5.71
CA ASP A 88 -12.82 9.50 -5.37
C ASP A 88 -12.48 10.48 -4.22
N PRO A 89 -13.18 11.63 -4.12
CA PRO A 89 -13.00 12.56 -3.01
C PRO A 89 -13.29 11.88 -1.67
N ILE A 90 -12.34 11.99 -0.74
CA ILE A 90 -12.45 11.41 0.60
C ILE A 90 -11.96 12.36 1.68
N SER A 91 -12.61 12.35 2.84
CA SER A 91 -12.20 13.14 3.99
C SER A 91 -11.00 12.53 4.73
N LEU A 92 -10.19 13.40 5.36
CA LEU A 92 -9.06 12.96 6.19
C LEU A 92 -9.50 12.07 7.36
N SER A 93 -10.68 12.32 7.94
CA SER A 93 -11.25 11.52 9.02
C SER A 93 -11.56 10.09 8.58
N GLN A 94 -12.12 9.91 7.37
CA GLN A 94 -12.37 8.59 6.80
C GLN A 94 -11.07 7.83 6.54
N ILE A 95 -10.05 8.49 5.97
CA ILE A 95 -8.73 7.86 5.75
C ILE A 95 -8.13 7.37 7.07
N ARG A 96 -8.12 8.24 8.10
CA ARG A 96 -7.60 7.89 9.44
C ARG A 96 -8.36 6.73 10.08
N LEU A 97 -9.69 6.71 9.93
CA LEU A 97 -10.52 5.61 10.42
C LEU A 97 -10.13 4.29 9.77
N THR A 98 -9.97 4.28 8.45
CA THR A 98 -9.62 3.08 7.68
C THR A 98 -8.22 2.56 8.03
N ILE A 99 -7.22 3.45 8.14
CA ILE A 99 -5.87 3.09 8.60
C ILE A 99 -5.90 2.52 10.01
N ARG A 100 -6.67 3.13 10.94
CA ARG A 100 -6.80 2.62 12.30
C ARG A 100 -7.43 1.23 12.34
N ARG A 101 -8.45 0.97 11.50
CA ARG A 101 -9.06 -0.36 11.36
C ARG A 101 -8.07 -1.39 10.84
N ALA A 102 -7.28 -1.06 9.81
CA ALA A 102 -6.21 -1.93 9.32
C ALA A 102 -5.21 -2.28 10.43
N ARG A 103 -4.69 -1.29 11.17
CA ARG A 103 -3.75 -1.54 12.28
C ARG A 103 -4.36 -2.40 13.37
N LYS A 104 -5.64 -2.22 13.69
CA LYS A 104 -6.36 -3.05 14.67
C LYS A 104 -6.56 -4.48 14.16
N ALA A 105 -6.90 -4.65 12.89
CA ALA A 105 -7.18 -5.95 12.28
C ALA A 105 -5.90 -6.77 12.03
N ALA A 106 -4.79 -6.10 11.70
CA ALA A 106 -3.49 -6.71 11.44
C ALA A 106 -2.37 -5.89 12.09
N PRO A 107 -2.02 -6.16 13.36
CA PRO A 107 -0.88 -5.51 14.02
C PRO A 107 0.42 -5.72 13.23
N GLY A 108 1.17 -4.63 13.01
CA GLY A 108 2.45 -4.68 12.29
C GLY A 108 2.37 -4.75 10.76
N VAL A 109 1.17 -4.79 10.16
CA VAL A 109 0.99 -4.83 8.70
C VAL A 109 1.57 -3.59 8.02
N THR A 110 2.16 -3.71 6.83
CA THR A 110 2.53 -2.49 6.06
C THR A 110 1.27 -1.85 5.48
N ILE A 111 1.07 -0.56 5.66
CA ILE A 111 -0.06 0.18 5.11
C ILE A 111 0.43 1.10 3.98
N LEU A 112 -0.02 0.79 2.76
CA LEU A 112 0.17 1.63 1.59
C LEU A 112 -1.13 2.36 1.26
N VAL A 113 -1.01 3.64 0.97
CA VAL A 113 -2.11 4.46 0.51
C VAL A 113 -1.79 5.05 -0.86
N GLY A 114 -2.63 4.75 -1.84
CA GLY A 114 -2.57 5.32 -3.18
C GLY A 114 -3.59 6.43 -3.38
N PHE A 115 -3.13 7.61 -3.76
CA PHE A 115 -3.97 8.71 -4.24
C PHE A 115 -3.76 8.87 -5.74
N TRP A 116 -4.69 8.33 -6.53
CA TRP A 116 -4.50 8.19 -7.98
C TRP A 116 -4.87 9.44 -8.78
N ARG A 117 -5.53 10.42 -8.14
CA ARG A 117 -5.76 11.74 -8.72
C ARG A 117 -4.58 12.64 -8.46
N GLU A 118 -4.30 13.49 -9.45
CA GLU A 118 -3.35 14.57 -9.29
C GLU A 118 -3.71 15.47 -8.10
N ARG A 119 -2.71 15.75 -7.28
CA ARG A 119 -2.79 16.65 -6.13
C ARG A 119 -1.55 17.52 -6.12
N ASP A 120 -1.71 18.78 -5.73
CA ASP A 120 -0.57 19.65 -5.56
C ASP A 120 0.39 19.10 -4.46
N PRO A 121 1.70 19.33 -4.59
CA PRO A 121 2.69 18.82 -3.65
C PRO A 121 2.45 19.25 -2.19
N ALA A 122 1.90 20.44 -1.96
CA ALA A 122 1.64 20.92 -0.61
C ALA A 122 0.49 20.13 0.06
N SER A 123 -0.58 19.82 -0.69
CA SER A 123 -1.67 18.95 -0.26
C SER A 123 -1.19 17.53 0.04
N LEU A 124 -0.34 16.96 -0.81
CA LEU A 124 0.27 15.63 -0.56
C LEU A 124 1.15 15.65 0.69
N GLY A 125 1.95 16.71 0.89
CA GLY A 125 2.78 16.88 2.08
C GLY A 125 1.97 16.99 3.37
N ARG A 126 0.86 17.74 3.35
CA ARG A 126 -0.09 17.81 4.49
C ARG A 126 -0.69 16.44 4.77
N LEU A 127 -1.11 15.73 3.74
CA LEU A 127 -1.74 14.41 3.87
C LEU A 127 -0.78 13.39 4.48
N ARG A 128 0.47 13.35 4.00
CA ARG A 128 1.53 12.47 4.52
C ARG A 128 1.81 12.69 6.00
N ARG A 129 1.79 13.95 6.47
CA ARG A 129 1.93 14.26 7.91
C ARG A 129 0.68 13.92 8.72
N ALA A 130 -0.49 13.93 8.09
CA ALA A 130 -1.76 13.80 8.77
C ALA A 130 -2.23 12.35 8.93
N ILE A 131 -1.68 11.40 8.17
CA ILE A 131 -2.05 9.98 8.19
C ILE A 131 -0.89 9.11 8.65
N SER A 132 -1.19 8.03 9.38
CA SER A 132 -0.20 7.07 9.89
C SER A 132 0.02 5.86 8.96
N ALA A 133 0.00 6.11 7.65
CA ALA A 133 0.35 5.11 6.64
C ALA A 133 1.88 4.99 6.52
N ASP A 134 2.39 3.81 6.22
CA ASP A 134 3.83 3.61 6.02
C ASP A 134 4.28 4.18 4.67
N LEU A 135 3.39 4.14 3.68
CA LEU A 135 3.65 4.55 2.31
C LEU A 135 2.47 5.37 1.78
N LEU A 136 2.78 6.47 1.11
CA LEU A 136 1.85 7.26 0.32
C LEU A 136 2.43 7.41 -1.07
N VAL A 137 1.66 6.97 -2.07
CA VAL A 137 2.04 6.96 -3.49
C VAL A 137 0.94 7.60 -4.34
N THR A 138 1.28 8.04 -5.54
CA THR A 138 0.33 8.73 -6.44
C THR A 138 0.22 8.09 -7.84
N SER A 139 0.92 6.98 -8.08
CA SER A 139 0.80 6.21 -9.31
C SER A 139 0.82 4.71 -9.03
N LEU A 140 0.20 3.91 -9.90
CA LEU A 140 0.24 2.45 -9.79
C LEU A 140 1.68 1.91 -9.89
N SER A 141 2.53 2.57 -10.67
CA SER A 141 3.95 2.20 -10.77
C SER A 141 4.71 2.45 -9.48
N ASP A 142 4.50 3.59 -8.81
CA ASP A 142 5.09 3.86 -7.48
C ASP A 142 4.58 2.84 -6.44
N ALA A 143 3.31 2.42 -6.56
CA ALA A 143 2.74 1.41 -5.68
C ALA A 143 3.39 0.04 -5.88
N LEU A 144 3.60 -0.36 -7.13
CA LEU A 144 4.32 -1.58 -7.50
C LEU A 144 5.78 -1.54 -7.01
N ASP A 145 6.49 -0.44 -7.28
CA ASP A 145 7.88 -0.23 -6.85
C ASP A 145 8.00 -0.42 -5.33
N ALA A 146 7.11 0.24 -4.57
CA ALA A 146 7.11 0.18 -3.12
C ALA A 146 6.73 -1.21 -2.59
N ALA A 147 5.79 -1.90 -3.23
CA ALA A 147 5.40 -3.26 -2.85
C ALA A 147 6.54 -4.26 -3.08
N LEU A 148 7.20 -4.22 -4.25
CA LEU A 148 8.34 -5.10 -4.56
C LEU A 148 9.53 -4.86 -3.62
N ALA A 149 9.82 -3.59 -3.30
CA ALA A 149 10.86 -3.26 -2.34
C ALA A 149 10.57 -3.85 -0.95
N ARG A 150 9.32 -3.74 -0.47
CA ARG A 150 8.89 -4.31 0.81
C ARG A 150 8.85 -5.82 0.81
N ALA A 151 8.45 -6.44 -0.30
CA ALA A 151 8.40 -7.88 -0.45
C ALA A 151 9.79 -8.53 -0.33
N ARG A 152 10.83 -7.87 -0.87
CA ARG A 152 12.22 -8.30 -0.74
C ARG A 152 12.78 -8.07 0.67
N ALA A 153 12.54 -6.89 1.25
CA ALA A 153 13.08 -6.53 2.56
C ALA A 153 12.41 -7.26 3.73
N GLY A 154 11.18 -7.74 3.55
CA GLY A 154 10.32 -8.22 4.62
C GLY A 154 9.76 -7.07 5.48
N THR A 155 8.74 -7.38 6.28
CA THR A 155 8.17 -6.40 7.21
C THR A 155 9.11 -6.22 8.40
N ALA A 156 10.14 -5.39 8.25
CA ALA A 156 10.87 -4.87 9.40
C ALA A 156 9.89 -4.00 10.21
N ALA A 157 9.41 -4.54 11.34
CA ALA A 157 8.74 -3.74 12.35
C ALA A 157 9.63 -2.51 12.67
N PRO A 158 9.07 -1.31 12.89
CA PRO A 158 9.89 -0.18 13.30
C PRO A 158 10.52 -0.52 14.65
N ALA A 159 11.82 -0.80 14.64
CA ALA A 159 12.62 -0.76 15.85
C ALA A 159 12.54 0.69 16.35
N SER A 160 11.80 0.91 17.44
CA SER A 160 11.91 2.13 18.22
C SER A 160 13.40 2.43 18.41
N PRO A 161 13.89 3.65 18.13
CA PRO A 161 15.25 3.99 18.48
C PRO A 161 15.34 3.95 19.99
N ARG A 162 15.86 2.85 20.54
CA ARG A 162 16.39 2.84 21.89
C ARG A 162 17.54 3.82 21.86
N LEU A 163 17.30 5.01 22.40
CA LEU A 163 18.34 5.96 22.79
C LEU A 163 19.37 5.19 23.62
N ARG A 164 20.44 4.75 22.97
CA ARG A 164 21.66 4.33 23.66
C ARG A 164 22.35 5.61 24.10
N GLN A 165 22.36 5.78 25.42
CA GLN A 165 23.43 6.36 26.24
C GLN A 165 24.30 7.43 25.58
N ALA A 166 24.12 8.68 26.02
CA ALA A 166 25.27 9.54 26.28
C ALA A 166 25.64 9.34 27.76
N ALA A 167 26.65 8.51 27.99
CA ALA A 167 27.50 8.58 29.16
C ALA A 167 28.88 8.91 28.61
N GLU A 168 29.28 10.17 28.77
CA GLU A 168 30.63 10.72 28.94
C GLU A 168 30.55 12.25 28.98
#